data_AF-A0A9P4KFA1-F1
#
_entry.id   AF-A0A9P4KFA1-F1
#
_cell.length_a   1.000
_cell.length_b   1.000
_cell.length_c   1.000
_cell.angle_alpha   90.00
_cell.angle_beta   90.00
_cell.angle_gamma   90.00
#
_symmetry.space_group_name_H-M   'P 1'
#
loop_
_entity.id
_entity.type
_entity.pdbx_description
1 polymer ?
#
loop_
_entity_poly.entity_id
_entity_poly.type
_entity_poly.pdbx_seq_one_letter_code
_entity_poly.pdbx_strand_id
1 'polypeptide(L)'
;MEKKRKKMRGKELLTAGLATVATIHAAHGVYSSMVASEKRRKLVSEGEMTPEEARKRKSKNMLQDAAAVGIAALGIKSAFSEWKEMNEQRHSVKELEQRRRKRRKARERREREARQNALSGNSMANPYAYPVAAQPYPSMYGDANPYAAMPPPPIGAPPGARY
;
A
#
# COMPACT_ATOMS: atom_id res chain seq x y z
N MET A 1 -0.98 -6.16 -8.77
CA MET A 1 -1.73 -5.44 -7.71
C MET A 1 -1.17 -5.72 -6.33
N GLU A 2 -0.82 -6.97 -6.02
CA GLU A 2 -0.33 -7.36 -4.69
C GLU A 2 0.97 -6.66 -4.26
N LYS A 3 1.98 -6.55 -5.14
CA LYS A 3 3.23 -5.79 -4.85
C LYS A 3 2.97 -4.33 -4.48
N LYS A 4 2.05 -3.65 -5.19
CA LYS A 4 1.64 -2.26 -4.89
C LYS A 4 0.96 -2.15 -3.53
N ARG A 5 0.12 -3.14 -3.17
CA ARG A 5 -0.55 -3.20 -1.85
C ARG A 5 0.42 -3.38 -0.70
N LYS A 6 1.41 -4.27 -0.86
CA LYS A 6 2.46 -4.47 0.16
C LYS A 6 3.29 -3.19 0.35
N LYS A 7 3.65 -2.51 -0.74
CA LYS A 7 4.36 -1.22 -0.66
C LYS A 7 3.54 -0.13 0.04
N MET A 8 2.25 -0.02 -0.27
CA MET A 8 1.33 0.92 0.40
C MET A 8 1.22 0.65 1.90
N ARG A 9 1.03 -0.62 2.30
CA ARG A 9 0.99 -1.02 3.72
C ARG A 9 2.30 -0.74 4.45
N GLY A 10 3.45 -0.96 3.81
CA GLY A 10 4.74 -0.63 4.39
C GLY A 10 4.88 0.87 4.68
N LYS A 11 4.49 1.71 3.70
CA LYS A 11 4.46 3.17 3.89
C LYS A 11 3.51 3.57 5.02
N GLU A 12 2.30 3.02 5.06
CA GLU A 12 1.31 3.27 6.13
C GLU A 12 1.87 3.06 7.53
N LEU A 13 2.51 1.91 7.74
CA LEU A 13 3.04 1.54 9.05
C LEU A 13 4.20 2.45 9.46
N LEU A 14 5.06 2.83 8.52
CA LEU A 14 6.16 3.75 8.78
C LEU A 14 5.65 5.15 9.10
N THR A 15 4.76 5.70 8.27
CA THR A 15 4.16 7.03 8.44
C THR A 15 3.39 7.10 9.75
N ALA A 16 2.55 6.10 10.04
CA ALA A 16 1.79 6.04 11.30
C ALA A 16 2.72 5.88 12.51
N GLY A 17 3.72 5.01 12.43
CA GLY A 17 4.70 4.78 13.50
C GLY A 17 5.49 6.05 13.83
N LEU A 18 6.02 6.74 12.82
CA LEU A 18 6.71 8.02 12.99
C LEU A 18 5.80 9.07 13.63
N ALA A 19 4.56 9.20 13.16
CA ALA A 19 3.60 10.15 13.72
C ALA A 19 3.30 9.88 15.20
N THR A 20 3.15 8.60 15.60
CA THR A 20 2.94 8.24 17.00
C THR A 20 4.13 8.61 17.89
N VAL A 21 5.36 8.30 17.47
CA VAL A 21 6.56 8.63 18.25
C VAL A 21 6.71 10.14 18.39
N ALA A 22 6.50 10.89 17.31
CA ALA A 22 6.56 12.36 17.35
C ALA A 22 5.52 12.95 18.32
N THR A 23 4.31 12.37 18.35
CA THR A 23 3.23 12.80 19.25
C THR A 23 3.59 12.53 20.71
N ILE A 24 4.10 11.34 21.01
CA ILE A 24 4.58 10.99 22.36
C ILE A 24 5.73 11.93 22.76
N HIS A 25 6.64 12.25 21.84
CA HIS A 25 7.78 13.13 22.11
C HIS A 25 7.32 14.55 22.48
N ALA A 26 6.36 15.10 21.74
CA ALA A 26 5.78 16.41 22.03
C ALA A 26 5.02 16.41 23.37
N ALA A 27 4.20 15.39 23.61
CA ALA A 27 3.43 15.29 24.86
C ALA A 27 4.34 15.15 26.08
N HIS A 28 5.37 14.30 25.99
CA HIS A 28 6.32 14.07 27.08
C HIS A 28 7.14 15.31 27.42
N GLY A 29 7.61 16.05 26.41
CA GLY A 29 8.36 17.30 26.61
C GLY A 29 7.53 18.35 27.36
N VAL A 30 6.30 18.58 26.91
CA VAL A 30 5.37 19.54 27.54
C VAL A 30 5.10 19.18 29.01
N TYR A 31 4.81 17.91 29.28
CA TYR A 31 4.56 17.45 30.65
C TYR A 31 5.79 17.60 31.55
N SER A 32 6.95 17.12 31.08
CA SER A 32 8.20 17.19 31.83
C SER A 32 8.57 18.62 32.20
N SER A 33 8.34 19.57 31.28
CA SER A 33 8.62 20.98 31.54
C SER A 33 7.63 21.67 32.45
N MET A 34 6.37 21.22 32.46
CA MET A 34 5.39 21.66 33.45
C MET A 34 5.85 21.27 34.86
N VAL A 35 6.20 19.98 35.06
CA VAL A 35 6.71 19.47 36.35
C VAL A 35 8.00 20.19 36.77
N ALA A 36 8.94 20.40 35.83
CA ALA A 36 10.17 21.13 36.12
C ALA A 36 9.91 22.60 36.50
N SER A 37 8.85 23.22 35.95
CA SER A 37 8.46 24.59 36.27
C SER A 37 7.92 24.71 37.70
N GLU A 38 7.06 23.79 38.11
CA GLU A 38 6.53 23.72 39.47
C GLU A 38 7.66 23.50 40.49
N LYS A 39 8.56 22.54 40.22
CA LYS A 39 9.72 22.27 41.08
C LYS A 39 10.62 23.49 41.22
N ARG A 40 10.88 24.23 40.13
CA ARG A 40 11.66 25.47 40.18
C ARG A 40 10.98 26.55 41.03
N ARG A 41 9.66 26.76 40.89
CA ARG A 41 8.95 27.75 41.72
C ARG A 41 9.06 27.40 43.19
N LYS A 42 8.93 26.11 43.54
CA LYS A 42 9.06 25.63 44.91
C LYS A 42 10.46 25.87 45.49
N LEU A 43 11.52 25.52 44.75
CA LEU A 43 12.91 25.75 45.19
C LEU A 43 13.24 27.23 45.38
N VAL A 44 12.67 28.12 44.54
CA VAL A 44 12.82 29.57 44.72
C VAL A 44 12.07 30.06 45.97
N SER A 45 10.87 29.54 46.25
CA SER A 45 10.12 29.91 47.45
C SER A 45 10.75 29.40 48.74
N GLU A 46 11.40 28.23 48.71
CA GLU A 46 12.10 27.62 49.84
C GLU A 46 13.50 28.24 50.06
N GLY A 47 13.95 29.12 49.15
CA GLY A 47 15.26 29.76 49.22
C GLY A 47 16.44 28.87 48.80
N GLU A 48 16.17 27.61 48.42
CA GLU A 48 17.19 26.67 47.92
C GLU A 48 17.72 27.04 46.52
N MET A 49 17.02 27.88 45.78
CA MET A 49 17.41 28.35 44.45
C MET A 49 17.22 29.85 44.30
N THR A 50 18.22 30.54 43.74
CA THR A 50 18.09 31.96 43.44
C THR A 50 17.16 32.20 42.24
N PRO A 51 16.43 33.34 42.21
CA PRO A 51 15.55 33.68 41.09
C PRO A 51 16.28 33.76 39.74
N GLU A 52 17.55 34.18 39.72
CA GLU A 52 18.36 34.24 38.50
C GLU A 52 18.67 32.85 37.96
N GLU A 53 19.04 31.91 38.83
CA GLU A 53 19.33 30.54 38.42
C GLU A 53 18.06 29.85 37.89
N ALA A 54 16.91 30.10 38.52
CA ALA A 54 15.63 29.63 38.02
C ALA A 54 15.29 30.15 36.62
N ARG A 55 15.60 31.43 36.33
CA ARG A 55 15.44 32.02 34.99
C ARG A 55 16.35 31.34 33.96
N LYS A 56 17.63 31.12 34.29
CA LYS A 56 18.58 30.41 33.40
C LYS A 56 18.08 29.01 33.06
N ARG A 57 17.65 28.24 34.07
CA ARG A 57 17.11 26.88 33.87
C ARG A 57 15.81 26.90 33.05
N LYS A 58 14.93 27.88 33.27
CA LYS A 58 13.69 28.05 32.48
C LYS A 58 14.01 28.27 30.99
N SER A 59 14.91 29.21 30.67
CA SER A 59 15.27 29.52 29.28
C SER A 59 15.88 28.31 28.57
N LYS A 60 16.74 27.55 29.27
CA LYS A 60 17.33 26.31 28.72
C LYS A 60 16.26 25.27 28.39
N ASN A 61 15.33 25.02 29.31
CA ASN A 61 14.26 24.05 29.10
C ASN A 61 13.32 24.49 27.97
N MET A 62 12.90 25.77 27.96
CA MET A 62 12.06 26.30 26.88
C MET A 62 12.70 26.12 25.51
N LEU A 63 14.01 26.34 25.39
CA LEU A 63 14.72 26.12 24.13
C LEU A 63 14.70 24.65 23.70
N GLN A 64 14.95 23.74 24.64
CA GLN A 64 14.93 22.30 24.37
C GLN A 64 13.52 21.81 23.98
N ASP A 65 12.49 22.27 24.68
CA ASP A 65 11.10 21.91 24.37
C ASP A 65 10.66 22.49 23.03
N ALA A 66 11.00 23.75 22.75
CA ALA A 66 10.67 24.39 21.48
C ALA A 66 11.33 23.65 20.31
N ALA A 67 12.59 23.24 20.47
CA ALA A 67 13.27 22.43 19.47
C ALA A 67 12.62 21.05 19.30
N ALA A 68 12.33 20.35 20.41
CA ALA A 68 11.69 19.03 20.39
C ALA A 68 10.29 19.07 19.75
N VAL A 69 9.46 20.06 20.13
CA VAL A 69 8.14 20.29 19.54
C VAL A 69 8.25 20.71 18.07
N GLY A 70 9.24 21.52 17.71
CA GLY A 70 9.49 21.91 16.32
C GLY A 70 9.80 20.70 15.42
N ILE A 71 10.69 19.81 15.87
CA ILE A 71 11.02 18.57 15.16
C ILE A 71 9.80 17.66 15.08
N ALA A 72 9.06 17.48 16.19
CA ALA A 72 7.84 16.68 16.21
C ALA A 72 6.77 17.23 15.25
N ALA A 73 6.56 18.55 15.22
CA ALA A 73 5.61 19.20 14.34
C ALA A 73 5.98 19.00 12.86
N LEU A 74 7.27 19.08 12.51
CA LEU A 74 7.75 18.77 11.16
C LEU A 74 7.52 17.29 10.82
N GLY A 75 7.79 16.37 11.74
CA GLY A 75 7.53 14.94 11.55
C GLY A 75 6.05 14.64 11.33
N ILE A 76 5.18 15.21 12.16
CA ILE A 76 3.72 15.07 12.06
C ILE A 76 3.20 15.68 10.75
N LYS A 77 3.70 16.87 10.36
CA LYS A 77 3.30 17.54 9.11
C LYS A 77 3.65 16.69 7.89
N SER A 78 4.88 16.18 7.83
CA SER A 78 5.33 15.30 6.74
C SER A 78 4.47 14.03 6.68
N ALA A 79 4.24 13.39 7.84
CA ALA A 79 3.42 12.20 7.93
C ALA A 79 1.97 12.45 7.48
N PHE A 80 1.40 13.61 7.84
CA PHE A 80 0.05 13.99 7.44
C PHE A 80 -0.08 14.17 5.92
N SER A 81 0.91 14.83 5.28
CA SER A 81 0.90 14.98 3.82
C SER A 81 1.00 13.64 3.09
N GLU A 82 1.87 12.73 3.54
CA GLU A 82 2.00 11.39 2.96
C GLU A 82 0.72 10.57 3.15
N TRP A 83 0.09 10.67 4.32
CA TRP A 83 -1.16 9.97 4.60
C TRP A 83 -2.29 10.43 3.68
N LYS A 84 -2.38 11.73 3.39
CA LYS A 84 -3.38 12.27 2.45
C LYS A 84 -3.20 11.70 1.05
N GLU A 85 -1.98 11.73 0.50
CA GLU A 85 -1.68 11.17 -0.83
C GLU A 85 -2.03 9.68 -0.91
N MET A 86 -1.67 8.94 0.13
CA MET A 86 -1.94 7.53 0.23
C MET A 86 -3.45 7.21 0.34
N ASN A 87 -4.24 8.08 0.97
CA ASN A 87 -5.70 7.94 1.01
C ASN A 87 -6.31 8.08 -0.40
N GLU A 88 -5.85 9.04 -1.19
CA GLU A 88 -6.24 9.21 -2.59
C GLU A 88 -5.86 7.98 -3.44
N GLN A 89 -4.64 7.44 -3.23
CA GLN A 89 -4.21 6.20 -3.87
C GLN A 89 -5.06 4.99 -3.45
N ARG A 90 -5.50 4.90 -2.20
CA ARG A 90 -6.43 3.85 -1.74
C ARG A 90 -7.77 3.94 -2.47
N HIS A 91 -8.32 5.14 -2.65
CA HIS A 91 -9.57 5.35 -3.39
C HIS A 91 -9.46 4.85 -4.83
N SER A 92 -8.42 5.26 -5.56
CA SER A 92 -8.22 4.82 -6.95
C SER A 92 -8.06 3.30 -7.08
N VAL A 93 -7.30 2.66 -6.17
CA VAL A 93 -7.13 1.19 -6.15
C VAL A 93 -8.46 0.50 -5.85
N LYS A 94 -9.26 1.03 -4.92
CA LYS A 94 -10.57 0.47 -4.55
C LYS A 94 -11.56 0.55 -5.70
N GLU A 95 -11.62 1.67 -6.42
CA GLU A 95 -12.45 1.81 -7.61
C GLU A 95 -12.04 0.83 -8.72
N LEU A 96 -10.74 0.70 -8.96
CA LEU A 96 -10.22 -0.19 -10.00
C LEU A 96 -10.51 -1.65 -9.68
N GLU A 97 -10.43 -2.04 -8.41
CA GLU A 97 -10.87 -3.36 -7.95
C GLU A 97 -12.39 -3.56 -8.06
N GLN A 98 -13.19 -2.57 -7.68
CA GLN A 98 -14.64 -2.67 -7.83
C GLN A 98 -15.04 -2.83 -9.30
N ARG A 99 -14.42 -2.08 -10.22
CA ARG A 99 -14.62 -2.23 -11.66
C ARG A 99 -14.22 -3.63 -12.14
N ARG A 100 -13.06 -4.15 -11.72
CA ARG A 100 -12.63 -5.52 -12.04
C ARG A 100 -13.58 -6.58 -11.48
N ARG A 101 -14.03 -6.43 -10.23
CA ARG A 101 -14.98 -7.35 -9.59
C ARG A 101 -16.33 -7.36 -10.29
N LYS A 102 -16.85 -6.18 -10.68
CA LYS A 102 -18.08 -6.05 -11.47
C LYS A 102 -17.94 -6.75 -12.82
N ARG A 103 -16.84 -6.53 -13.55
CA ARG A 103 -16.57 -7.20 -14.82
C ARG A 103 -16.47 -8.73 -14.67
N ARG A 104 -15.80 -9.22 -13.62
CA ARG A 104 -15.71 -10.67 -13.35
C ARG A 104 -17.07 -11.28 -13.07
N LYS A 105 -17.86 -10.66 -12.18
CA LYS A 105 -19.24 -11.11 -11.89
C LYS A 105 -20.13 -11.11 -13.14
N ALA A 106 -20.00 -10.10 -14.01
CA ALA A 106 -20.76 -10.04 -15.27
C ALA A 106 -20.39 -11.18 -16.23
N ARG A 107 -19.11 -11.55 -16.31
CA ARG A 107 -18.64 -12.71 -17.09
C ARG A 107 -19.14 -14.03 -16.51
N GLU A 108 -18.97 -14.25 -15.21
CA GLU A 108 -19.48 -15.45 -14.52
C GLU A 108 -21.00 -15.60 -14.68
N ARG A 109 -21.75 -14.49 -14.59
CA ARG A 109 -23.20 -14.50 -14.82
C ARG A 109 -23.55 -14.91 -16.25
N ARG A 110 -22.89 -14.33 -17.26
CA ARG A 110 -23.09 -14.70 -18.67
C ARG A 110 -22.73 -16.16 -18.95
N GLU A 111 -21.62 -16.66 -18.39
CA GLU A 111 -21.24 -18.08 -18.53
C GLU A 111 -22.25 -19.01 -17.85
N ARG A 112 -22.76 -18.63 -16.68
CA ARG A 112 -23.78 -19.41 -15.97
C ARG A 112 -25.10 -19.44 -16.72
N GLU A 113 -25.55 -18.30 -17.26
CA GLU A 113 -26.75 -18.19 -18.12
C GLU A 113 -26.57 -18.98 -19.41
N ALA A 114 -25.40 -18.91 -20.07
CA ALA A 114 -25.10 -19.69 -21.27
C ALA A 114 -25.09 -21.20 -20.98
N ARG A 115 -24.50 -21.64 -19.86
CA ARG A 115 -24.54 -23.04 -19.44
C ARG A 115 -25.96 -23.51 -19.12
N GLN A 116 -26.76 -22.69 -18.44
CA GLN A 116 -28.16 -23.02 -18.14
C GLN A 116 -29.02 -23.10 -19.40
N ASN A 117 -28.85 -22.18 -20.35
CA ASN A 117 -29.55 -22.23 -21.63
C ASN A 117 -29.11 -23.44 -22.47
N ALA A 118 -27.84 -23.83 -22.44
CA ALA A 118 -27.35 -25.03 -23.10
C ALA A 118 -27.89 -26.33 -22.48
N LEU A 119 -28.07 -26.37 -21.15
CA LEU A 119 -28.62 -27.53 -20.43
C LEU A 119 -30.16 -27.62 -20.47
N SER A 120 -30.86 -26.49 -20.60
CA SER A 120 -32.33 -26.43 -20.61
C SER A 120 -32.97 -26.76 -21.97
N GLY A 121 -32.18 -27.21 -22.96
CA GLY A 121 -32.69 -27.84 -24.18
C GLY A 121 -33.51 -26.93 -25.13
N ASN A 122 -33.49 -25.60 -24.94
CA ASN A 122 -34.20 -24.71 -25.85
C ASN A 122 -33.29 -24.33 -27.02
N SER A 123 -33.32 -25.19 -28.04
CA SER A 123 -32.64 -25.08 -29.33
C SER A 123 -33.21 -23.93 -30.18
N MET A 124 -33.20 -22.70 -29.66
CA MET A 124 -33.43 -21.49 -30.44
C MET A 124 -32.11 -20.77 -30.58
N ALA A 125 -31.36 -21.24 -31.58
CA ALA A 125 -30.16 -20.60 -32.09
C ALA A 125 -30.43 -19.11 -32.31
N ASN A 126 -29.70 -18.28 -31.58
CA ASN A 126 -29.70 -16.84 -31.76
C ASN A 126 -29.16 -16.56 -33.19
N PRO A 127 -29.93 -15.99 -34.13
CA PRO A 127 -29.50 -15.86 -35.53
C PRO A 127 -28.33 -14.87 -35.73
N TYR A 128 -27.91 -14.16 -34.68
CA TYR A 128 -26.71 -13.33 -34.63
C TYR A 128 -25.53 -13.97 -33.87
N ALA A 129 -25.65 -15.22 -33.42
CA ALA A 129 -24.52 -15.98 -32.93
C ALA A 129 -23.68 -16.42 -34.14
N TYR A 130 -22.54 -15.75 -34.35
CA TYR A 130 -21.49 -16.25 -35.23
C TYR A 130 -21.23 -17.73 -34.91
N PRO A 131 -21.35 -18.66 -35.88
CA PRO A 131 -21.22 -20.07 -35.58
C PRO A 131 -19.76 -20.37 -35.27
N VAL A 132 -19.44 -20.55 -33.99
CA VAL A 132 -18.30 -21.39 -33.60
C VAL A 132 -18.74 -22.82 -33.89
N ALA A 133 -18.50 -23.24 -35.13
CA ALA A 133 -18.67 -24.63 -35.53
C ALA A 133 -17.82 -25.50 -34.59
N ALA A 134 -18.47 -26.43 -33.91
CA ALA A 134 -17.81 -27.53 -33.23
C ALA A 134 -17.11 -28.37 -34.30
N GLN A 135 -15.83 -28.08 -34.54
CA GLN A 135 -14.95 -28.94 -35.32
C GLN A 135 -14.54 -30.11 -34.43
N PRO A 136 -14.78 -31.37 -34.84
CA PRO A 136 -14.07 -32.50 -34.27
C PRO A 136 -12.65 -32.46 -34.84
N TYR A 137 -11.62 -32.63 -33.99
CA TYR A 137 -10.16 -32.66 -34.26
C TYR A 137 -9.36 -31.36 -33.94
N PRO A 138 -8.07 -31.51 -33.56
CA PRO A 138 -7.51 -30.90 -32.36
C PRO A 138 -7.11 -29.44 -32.57
N SER A 139 -7.25 -28.67 -31.49
CA SER A 139 -6.82 -27.28 -31.37
C SER A 139 -5.30 -27.16 -31.60
N MET A 140 -4.90 -26.91 -32.84
CA MET A 140 -3.60 -26.35 -33.18
C MET A 140 -3.78 -24.84 -33.32
N TYR A 141 -3.20 -24.11 -32.37
CA TYR A 141 -3.14 -22.65 -32.40
C TYR A 141 -2.44 -22.22 -33.69
N GLY A 142 -3.18 -21.58 -34.61
CA GLY A 142 -2.61 -20.90 -35.77
C GLY A 142 -1.92 -19.62 -35.32
N ASP A 143 -0.72 -19.73 -34.76
CA ASP A 143 0.21 -18.62 -34.71
C ASP A 143 0.67 -18.37 -36.15
N ALA A 144 0.42 -17.16 -36.66
CA ALA A 144 0.75 -16.73 -38.03
C ALA A 144 2.26 -16.51 -38.20
N ASN A 145 3.06 -17.40 -37.63
CA ASN A 145 4.50 -17.35 -37.62
C ASN A 145 5.01 -18.16 -38.83
N PRO A 146 5.59 -17.50 -39.86
CA PRO A 146 6.03 -18.17 -41.09
C PRO A 146 7.16 -19.20 -40.87
N TYR A 147 7.69 -19.28 -39.65
CA TYR A 147 8.69 -20.27 -39.23
C TYR A 147 8.09 -21.53 -38.57
N ALA A 148 6.77 -21.62 -38.38
CA ALA A 148 6.13 -22.77 -37.74
C ALA A 148 6.24 -24.08 -38.55
N ALA A 149 6.49 -23.98 -39.87
CA ALA A 149 6.59 -25.11 -40.78
C ALA A 149 8.04 -25.63 -40.99
N MET A 150 9.05 -25.03 -40.34
CA MET A 150 10.42 -25.50 -40.45
C MET A 150 10.64 -26.67 -39.47
N PRO A 151 11.13 -27.84 -39.93
CA PRO A 151 11.50 -28.91 -39.02
C PRO A 151 12.60 -28.41 -38.07
N PRO A 152 12.57 -28.78 -36.78
CA PRO A 152 13.62 -28.38 -35.86
C PRO A 152 14.98 -28.88 -36.39
N PRO A 153 16.06 -28.07 -36.29
CA PRO A 153 17.39 -28.50 -36.70
C PRO A 153 17.78 -29.77 -35.93
N PRO A 154 18.51 -30.70 -36.57
CA PRO A 154 18.92 -31.94 -35.92
C PRO A 154 19.71 -31.60 -34.66
N ILE A 155 19.27 -32.15 -33.52
CA ILE A 155 19.98 -32.06 -32.25
C ILE A 155 21.32 -32.77 -32.46
N GLY A 156 22.40 -32.00 -32.49
CA GLY A 156 23.76 -32.52 -32.54
C GLY A 156 24.01 -33.48 -31.38
N ALA A 157 24.81 -34.52 -31.63
CA ALA A 157 25.10 -35.58 -30.67
C ALA A 157 25.51 -35.02 -29.29
N PRO A 158 25.08 -35.64 -28.19
CA PRO A 158 25.42 -35.17 -26.85
C PRO A 158 26.95 -35.16 -26.69
N PRO A 159 27.53 -34.11 -26.07
CA PRO A 159 28.96 -34.09 -25.81
C PRO A 159 29.31 -35.29 -24.94
N GLY A 160 30.20 -36.14 -25.44
CA GLY A 160 30.65 -37.34 -24.74
C GLY A 160 31.11 -37.00 -23.32
N ALA A 161 30.64 -37.78 -22.36
CA ALA A 161 31.14 -37.76 -21.00
C ALA A 161 32.65 -38.03 -21.03
N ARG A 162 33.44 -37.00 -20.72
CA ARG A 162 34.86 -37.19 -20.40
C ARG A 162 34.95 -37.57 -18.93
N TYR A 163 35.33 -38.81 -18.68
CA TYR A 163 36.09 -39.19 -17.48
C TYR A 163 37.54 -38.74 -17.65
#